data_AF-A0A1A3GIC8-F1
#
_entry.id   AF-A0A1A3GIC8-F1
#
_cell.length_a   1.000
_cell.length_b   1.000
_cell.length_c   1.000
_cell.angle_alpha   90.00
_cell.angle_beta   90.00
_cell.angle_gamma   90.00
#
_symmetry.space_group_name_H-M   'P 1'
#
loop_
_entity.id
_entity.type
_entity.pdbx_description
1 polymer ?
#
loop_
_entity_poly.entity_id
_entity_poly.type
_entity_poly.pdbx_seq_one_letter_code
_entity_poly.pdbx_strand_id
1 'polypeptide(L)'
;MQISTTAIAATAVTVGLLTGLDCGIADASNDWGLNGTYVATSNGEWAKTNDIYHDEASIRSTWTIKTECSYPTECAGTVSSDWGWTAPIYMKSGVWYVKKTVDSWQPCADGSAGPGLQVFRFYPATSDGAGADLASSTLMGEDSTTGVSGSCGSSRVLFITMPFKLVKTA
;
A
#
# COMPACT_ATOMS: atom_id res chain seq x y z
N MET A 1 -20.10 72.85 57.57
CA MET A 1 -20.40 72.84 56.13
C MET A 1 -19.84 71.54 55.57
N GLN A 2 -20.70 70.56 55.25
CA GLN A 2 -20.36 69.36 54.47
C GLN A 2 -19.89 69.83 53.06
N ILE A 3 -19.22 69.09 52.17
CA ILE A 3 -19.22 67.70 51.67
C ILE A 3 -17.84 67.61 50.93
N SER A 4 -17.05 66.53 50.87
CA SER A 4 -17.22 65.40 49.95
C SER A 4 -16.01 64.45 50.00
N THR A 5 -16.33 63.17 50.13
CA THR A 5 -15.51 61.97 49.88
C THR A 5 -15.11 61.83 48.41
N THR A 6 -13.89 61.35 48.14
CA THR A 6 -13.59 60.25 47.19
C THR A 6 -12.19 59.71 47.45
N ALA A 7 -12.02 58.43 47.15
CA ALA A 7 -11.09 57.50 47.77
C ALA A 7 -10.22 56.80 46.71
N ILE A 8 -9.01 56.38 47.13
CA ILE A 8 -8.25 55.19 46.67
C ILE A 8 -7.74 55.22 45.22
N ALA A 9 -6.60 54.66 44.80
CA ALA A 9 -5.28 54.32 45.33
C ALA A 9 -4.52 53.71 44.14
N ALA A 10 -3.20 53.80 44.18
CA ALA A 10 -2.23 52.87 43.58
C ALA A 10 -2.22 52.67 42.04
N THR A 11 -1.28 53.37 41.42
CA THR A 11 -0.51 52.93 40.26
C THR A 11 0.14 51.56 40.48
N ALA A 12 -0.07 50.62 39.56
CA ALA A 12 0.77 49.43 39.41
C ALA A 12 0.98 49.14 37.91
N VAL A 13 2.21 49.39 37.45
CA VAL A 13 2.75 48.96 36.16
C VAL A 13 2.94 47.44 36.23
N THR A 14 2.36 46.68 35.31
CA THR A 14 2.74 45.28 35.08
C THR A 14 3.11 45.05 33.62
N VAL A 15 4.30 44.48 33.47
CA VAL A 15 5.07 44.25 32.26
C VAL A 15 4.70 42.89 31.68
N GLY A 16 4.54 42.84 30.35
CA GLY A 16 4.92 41.73 29.47
C GLY A 16 4.41 40.32 29.77
N LEU A 17 3.39 39.89 29.04
CA LEU A 17 3.29 38.50 28.55
C LEU A 17 2.95 38.52 27.05
N LEU A 18 3.99 38.63 26.22
CA LEU A 18 3.95 38.05 24.87
C LEU A 18 4.33 36.58 25.03
N THR A 19 3.39 35.75 25.49
CA THR A 19 3.53 34.31 25.31
C THR A 19 3.43 34.06 23.82
N GLY A 20 4.54 33.64 23.21
CA GLY A 20 4.58 33.21 21.82
C GLY A 20 3.44 32.23 21.58
N LEU A 21 2.53 32.60 20.67
CA LEU A 21 1.79 31.59 19.94
C LEU A 21 2.82 30.91 19.04
N ASP A 22 3.52 29.91 19.58
CA ASP A 22 4.01 28.83 18.76
C ASP A 22 2.78 28.21 18.12
N CYS A 23 2.45 28.68 16.92
CA CYS A 23 1.60 27.96 16.02
C CYS A 23 2.38 26.69 15.70
N GLY A 24 2.23 25.67 16.56
CA GLY A 24 2.73 24.35 16.29
C GLY A 24 2.14 23.97 14.94
N ILE A 25 3.01 23.90 13.93
CA ILE A 25 2.64 23.25 12.68
C ILE A 25 2.31 21.84 13.12
N ALA A 26 1.03 21.48 13.04
CA ALA A 26 0.63 20.11 13.21
C ALA A 26 1.34 19.36 12.09
N ASP A 27 2.45 18.69 12.42
CA ASP A 27 2.93 17.53 11.68
C ASP A 27 1.81 16.49 11.83
N ALA A 28 0.79 16.61 10.98
CA ALA A 28 0.04 15.44 10.59
C ALA A 28 1.11 14.54 9.99
N SER A 29 1.55 13.52 10.74
CA SER A 29 2.33 12.44 10.19
C SER A 29 1.48 11.88 9.06
N ASN A 30 1.74 12.35 7.85
CA ASN A 30 1.03 12.06 6.62
C ASN A 30 1.43 10.63 6.20
N ASP A 31 1.20 9.65 7.09
CA ASP A 31 1.57 8.26 6.90
C ASP A 31 0.44 7.53 6.16
N TRP A 32 0.06 8.09 5.01
CA TRP A 32 -0.83 7.44 4.04
C TRP A 32 -0.07 6.43 3.18
N GLY A 33 1.25 6.36 3.34
CA GLY A 33 2.15 5.57 2.53
C GLY A 33 2.28 4.14 3.05
N LEU A 34 2.56 3.21 2.15
CA LEU A 34 2.87 1.84 2.50
C LEU A 34 4.39 1.69 2.65
N ASN A 35 4.93 2.21 3.76
CA ASN A 35 6.36 2.20 4.02
C ASN A 35 6.76 1.14 5.06
N GLY A 36 7.78 0.35 4.73
CA GLY A 36 8.38 -0.60 5.66
C GLY A 36 8.71 -1.96 5.04
N THR A 37 8.86 -2.96 5.91
CA THR A 37 9.16 -4.34 5.52
C THR A 37 7.95 -5.22 5.73
N TYR A 38 7.59 -5.98 4.70
CA TYR A 38 6.38 -6.79 4.66
C TYR A 38 6.68 -8.23 4.26
N VAL A 39 5.84 -9.13 4.72
CA VAL A 39 5.74 -10.48 4.19
C VAL A 39 4.61 -10.52 3.19
N ALA A 40 4.95 -10.76 1.93
CA ALA A 40 4.03 -11.00 0.84
C ALA A 40 3.81 -12.51 0.68
N THR A 41 2.56 -12.95 0.65
CA THR A 41 2.18 -14.35 0.49
C THR A 41 1.11 -14.48 -0.58
N SER A 42 1.39 -15.27 -1.61
CA SER A 42 0.39 -15.70 -2.60
C SER A 42 0.02 -17.15 -2.29
N ASN A 43 -1.27 -17.40 -2.06
CA ASN A 43 -1.78 -18.71 -1.69
C ASN A 43 -2.13 -19.52 -2.94
N GLY A 44 -1.32 -20.54 -3.23
CA GLY A 44 -1.51 -21.43 -4.36
C GLY A 44 -2.60 -22.48 -4.15
N GLU A 45 -2.94 -22.83 -2.91
CA GLU A 45 -3.98 -23.85 -2.59
C GLU A 45 -5.41 -23.40 -2.97
N TRP A 46 -5.58 -22.10 -3.27
CA TRP A 46 -6.85 -21.53 -3.71
C TRP A 46 -6.70 -20.79 -5.04
N ALA A 47 -5.68 -21.19 -5.81
CA ALA A 47 -5.42 -20.60 -7.10
C ALA A 47 -6.48 -21.02 -8.14
N LYS A 48 -6.58 -20.22 -9.20
CA LYS A 48 -7.40 -20.51 -10.36
C LYS A 48 -6.56 -20.39 -11.61
N THR A 49 -6.70 -21.35 -12.50
CA THR A 49 -6.15 -21.30 -13.86
C THR A 49 -7.32 -21.21 -14.84
N ASN A 50 -7.41 -20.09 -15.55
CA ASN A 50 -8.54 -19.76 -16.43
C ASN A 50 -9.89 -19.87 -15.70
N ASP A 51 -9.99 -19.24 -14.52
CA ASP A 51 -11.17 -19.22 -13.63
C ASP A 51 -11.58 -20.57 -13.01
N ILE A 52 -10.84 -21.65 -13.28
CA ILE A 52 -11.07 -22.97 -12.69
C ILE A 52 -10.09 -23.19 -11.55
N TYR A 53 -10.60 -23.60 -10.38
CA TYR A 53 -9.73 -23.91 -9.24
C TYR A 53 -8.72 -24.99 -9.58
N HIS A 54 -7.46 -24.70 -9.28
CA HIS A 54 -6.34 -25.59 -9.50
C HIS A 54 -5.24 -25.20 -8.52
N ASP A 55 -4.67 -26.18 -7.81
CA ASP A 55 -3.62 -25.90 -6.84
C ASP A 55 -2.33 -25.46 -7.55
N GLU A 56 -1.79 -24.34 -7.13
CA GLU A 56 -0.46 -23.86 -7.49
C GLU A 56 0.46 -23.90 -6.26
N ALA A 57 1.76 -23.67 -6.48
CA ALA A 57 2.68 -23.53 -5.36
C ALA A 57 2.37 -22.24 -4.57
N SER A 58 2.12 -22.37 -3.27
CA SER A 58 2.08 -21.22 -2.36
C SER A 58 3.46 -20.62 -2.21
N ILE A 59 3.56 -19.31 -2.41
CA ILE A 59 4.83 -18.59 -2.41
C ILE A 59 4.84 -17.46 -1.40
N ARG A 60 6.00 -17.23 -0.77
CA ARG A 60 6.18 -16.21 0.27
C ARG A 60 7.51 -15.49 0.07
N SER A 61 7.47 -14.17 0.02
CA SER A 61 8.64 -13.29 -0.16
C SER A 61 8.62 -12.14 0.84
N THR A 62 9.79 -11.60 1.15
CA THR A 62 9.94 -10.40 1.96
C THR A 62 10.12 -9.18 1.07
N TRP A 63 9.24 -8.19 1.25
CA TRP A 63 9.22 -6.97 0.46
C TRP A 63 9.63 -5.78 1.30
N THR A 64 10.53 -4.95 0.77
CA THR A 64 10.77 -3.60 1.25
C THR A 64 10.02 -2.63 0.36
N ILE A 65 9.07 -1.88 0.93
CA ILE A 65 8.22 -0.95 0.20
C ILE A 65 8.56 0.47 0.62
N LYS A 66 8.73 1.34 -0.37
CA LYS A 66 8.93 2.78 -0.20
C LYS A 66 7.94 3.52 -1.09
N THR A 67 7.12 4.38 -0.51
CA THR A 67 6.10 5.17 -1.20
C THR A 67 6.07 6.60 -0.73
N GLU A 68 5.77 7.49 -1.67
CA GLU A 68 5.46 8.90 -1.46
C GLU A 68 4.08 9.18 -2.07
N CYS A 69 3.32 10.08 -1.47
CA CYS A 69 1.97 10.39 -1.92
C CYS A 69 1.74 11.89 -1.97
N SER A 70 1.01 12.32 -2.98
CA SER A 70 0.57 13.71 -3.12
C SER A 70 -0.74 13.94 -2.36
N TYR A 71 -1.57 12.91 -2.29
CA TYR A 71 -2.89 12.89 -1.65
C TYR A 71 -3.14 11.53 -0.98
N PRO A 72 -4.09 11.42 -0.03
CA PRO A 72 -4.42 10.15 0.62
C PRO A 72 -4.82 9.03 -0.35
N THR A 73 -5.31 9.43 -1.53
CA THR A 73 -5.66 8.68 -2.74
C THR A 73 -4.55 8.17 -3.64
N GLU A 74 -3.43 8.89 -3.62
CA GLU A 74 -2.52 9.01 -4.75
C GLU A 74 -1.09 8.84 -4.28
N CYS A 75 -0.69 7.58 -4.21
CA CYS A 75 0.63 7.16 -3.78
C CYS A 75 1.37 6.50 -4.93
N ALA A 76 2.68 6.69 -4.99
CA ALA A 76 3.57 5.98 -5.90
C ALA A 76 4.88 5.66 -5.22
N GLY A 77 5.58 4.64 -5.70
CA GLY A 77 6.80 4.18 -5.06
C GLY A 77 7.42 2.96 -5.71
N THR A 78 8.26 2.27 -4.95
CA THR A 78 8.96 1.06 -5.39
C THR A 78 8.88 -0.04 -4.33
N VAL A 79 8.72 -1.28 -4.82
CA VAL A 79 8.87 -2.52 -4.06
C VAL A 79 10.19 -3.15 -4.44
N SER A 80 10.96 -3.58 -3.45
CA SER A 80 12.13 -4.45 -3.62
C SER A 80 11.86 -5.77 -2.91
N SER A 81 11.98 -6.88 -3.62
CA SER A 81 11.83 -8.22 -3.05
C SER A 81 13.20 -8.84 -2.76
N ASP A 82 13.26 -9.65 -1.71
CA ASP A 82 14.33 -10.58 -1.39
C ASP A 82 14.68 -11.57 -2.53
N TRP A 83 13.80 -11.78 -3.51
CA TRP A 83 14.08 -12.56 -4.72
C TRP A 83 14.81 -11.77 -5.81
N GLY A 84 15.28 -10.56 -5.50
CA GLY A 84 16.17 -9.78 -6.39
C GLY A 84 15.45 -8.99 -7.49
N TRP A 85 14.13 -8.90 -7.46
CA TRP A 85 13.36 -8.04 -8.38
C TRP A 85 12.89 -6.75 -7.71
N THR A 86 12.71 -5.72 -8.54
CA THR A 86 12.11 -4.44 -8.15
C THR A 86 10.95 -4.09 -9.07
N ALA A 87 9.89 -3.48 -8.53
CA ALA A 87 8.73 -3.09 -9.32
C ALA A 87 8.11 -1.78 -8.80
N PRO A 88 7.49 -0.97 -9.68
CA PRO A 88 6.72 0.18 -9.24
C PRO A 88 5.48 -0.27 -8.44
N ILE A 89 5.20 0.44 -7.37
CA ILE A 89 3.93 0.37 -6.64
C ILE A 89 3.19 1.68 -6.79
N TYR A 90 1.87 1.62 -6.94
CA TYR A 90 1.03 2.80 -6.95
C TYR A 90 -0.34 2.51 -6.36
N MET A 91 -1.01 3.55 -5.88
CA MET A 91 -2.38 3.47 -5.39
C MET A 91 -3.34 4.14 -6.35
N LYS A 92 -4.50 3.53 -6.54
CA LYS A 92 -5.63 4.11 -7.28
C LYS A 92 -6.91 3.81 -6.51
N SER A 93 -7.60 4.86 -6.06
CA SER A 93 -8.89 4.75 -5.36
C SER A 93 -8.81 3.84 -4.11
N GLY A 94 -7.76 3.99 -3.31
CA GLY A 94 -7.55 3.22 -2.06
C GLY A 94 -7.08 1.78 -2.26
N VAL A 95 -6.77 1.36 -3.50
CA VAL A 95 -6.24 0.04 -3.83
C VAL A 95 -4.81 0.16 -4.33
N TRP A 96 -3.92 -0.65 -3.79
CA TRP A 96 -2.52 -0.74 -4.18
C TRP A 96 -2.33 -1.71 -5.33
N TYR A 97 -1.42 -1.35 -6.22
CA TYR A 97 -1.04 -2.12 -7.39
C TYR A 97 0.48 -2.22 -7.47
N VAL A 98 0.98 -3.44 -7.63
CA VAL A 98 2.38 -3.71 -8.00
C VAL A 98 2.36 -4.46 -9.31
N LYS A 99 3.09 -3.96 -10.31
CA LYS A 99 3.10 -4.56 -11.66
C LYS A 99 4.52 -4.88 -12.08
N LYS A 100 4.73 -6.10 -12.57
CA LYS A 100 6.01 -6.52 -13.15
C LYS A 100 5.80 -7.52 -14.26
N THR A 101 6.76 -7.56 -15.17
CA THR A 101 6.88 -8.67 -16.11
C THR A 101 7.65 -9.81 -15.45
N VAL A 102 7.24 -11.05 -15.73
CA VAL A 102 7.96 -12.26 -15.40
C VAL A 102 8.37 -12.89 -16.72
N ASP A 103 9.67 -12.91 -16.98
CA ASP A 103 10.20 -13.51 -18.21
C ASP A 103 10.06 -15.04 -18.17
N SER A 104 9.87 -15.65 -19.33
CA SER A 104 9.79 -17.11 -19.49
C SER A 104 8.79 -17.79 -18.54
N TRP A 105 7.61 -17.18 -18.38
CA TRP A 105 6.56 -17.65 -17.47
C TRP A 105 5.55 -18.57 -18.15
N GLN A 106 5.02 -18.18 -19.31
CA GLN A 106 4.00 -18.96 -20.01
C GLN A 106 4.65 -20.05 -20.86
N PRO A 107 4.47 -21.35 -20.55
CA PRO A 107 4.98 -22.41 -21.41
C PRO A 107 4.27 -22.38 -22.77
N CYS A 108 5.05 -22.48 -23.85
CA CYS A 108 4.56 -22.52 -25.22
C CYS A 108 4.62 -23.96 -25.79
N ALA A 109 3.80 -24.26 -26.80
CA ALA A 109 3.74 -25.60 -27.40
C ALA A 109 5.01 -26.00 -28.17
N ASP A 110 5.82 -25.02 -28.57
CA ASP A 110 7.11 -25.22 -29.24
C ASP A 110 8.27 -25.47 -28.26
N GLY A 111 7.98 -25.55 -26.95
CA GLY A 111 8.96 -25.74 -25.89
C GLY A 111 9.65 -24.45 -25.41
N SER A 112 9.35 -23.31 -26.03
CA SER A 112 9.77 -22.00 -25.51
C SER A 112 8.87 -21.55 -24.35
N ALA A 113 9.18 -20.39 -23.75
CA ALA A 113 8.32 -19.76 -22.76
C ALA A 113 8.18 -18.26 -23.03
N GLY A 114 6.93 -17.80 -23.12
CA GLY A 114 6.58 -16.39 -23.27
C GLY A 114 6.56 -15.65 -21.93
N PRO A 115 6.59 -14.30 -21.95
CA PRO A 115 6.50 -13.50 -20.73
C PRO A 115 5.07 -13.52 -20.14
N GLY A 116 4.99 -13.32 -18.83
CA GLY A 116 3.76 -13.09 -18.08
C GLY A 116 3.74 -11.69 -17.46
N LEU A 117 2.58 -11.04 -17.47
CA LEU A 117 2.35 -9.80 -16.71
C LEU A 117 1.76 -10.16 -15.36
N GLN A 118 2.54 -9.96 -14.29
CA GLN A 118 2.12 -10.19 -12.92
C GLN A 118 1.63 -8.88 -12.29
N VAL A 119 0.46 -8.93 -11.67
CA VAL A 119 -0.21 -7.81 -11.02
C VAL A 119 -0.64 -8.24 -9.63
N PHE A 120 -0.07 -7.60 -8.63
CA PHE A 120 -0.58 -7.67 -7.26
C PHE A 120 -1.55 -6.52 -7.07
N ARG A 121 -2.78 -6.83 -6.66
CA ARG A 121 -3.81 -5.85 -6.33
C ARG A 121 -4.30 -6.11 -4.92
N PHE A 122 -4.11 -5.16 -4.01
CA PHE A 122 -4.44 -5.38 -2.60
C PHE A 122 -4.87 -4.09 -1.90
N TYR A 123 -5.55 -4.25 -0.78
CA TYR A 123 -6.09 -3.16 0.03
C TYR A 123 -6.02 -3.54 1.51
N PRO A 124 -5.96 -2.56 2.43
CA PRO A 124 -5.97 -2.84 3.86
C PRO A 124 -7.36 -3.38 4.22
N ALA A 125 -7.40 -4.62 4.72
CA ALA A 125 -8.62 -5.40 4.87
C ALA A 125 -8.97 -5.60 6.33
N THR A 126 -10.26 -5.74 6.63
CA THR A 126 -10.71 -6.17 7.96
C THR A 126 -10.13 -7.55 8.31
N SER A 127 -10.05 -7.88 9.60
CA SER A 127 -9.46 -9.15 10.06
C SER A 127 -10.16 -10.39 9.51
N ASP A 128 -11.45 -10.29 9.20
CA ASP A 128 -12.26 -11.34 8.55
C ASP A 128 -12.19 -11.32 7.02
N GLY A 129 -11.49 -10.35 6.42
CA GLY A 129 -11.37 -10.18 4.98
C GLY A 129 -12.66 -9.72 4.28
N ALA A 130 -13.73 -9.40 5.03
CA ALA A 130 -15.03 -9.07 4.49
C ALA A 130 -15.14 -7.64 3.91
N GLY A 131 -14.20 -6.75 4.27
CA GLY A 131 -14.21 -5.36 3.82
C GLY A 131 -12.84 -4.70 3.89
N ALA A 132 -12.80 -3.41 3.56
CA ALA A 132 -11.62 -2.57 3.70
C ALA A 132 -11.63 -1.85 5.05
N ASP A 133 -10.46 -1.82 5.70
CA ASP A 133 -10.23 -1.06 6.93
C ASP A 133 -8.86 -0.39 6.82
N LEU A 134 -8.84 0.94 6.74
CA LEU A 134 -7.61 1.73 6.57
C LEU A 134 -6.65 1.63 7.77
N ALA A 135 -7.14 1.27 8.95
CA ALA A 135 -6.31 1.07 10.13
C ALA A 135 -5.67 -0.33 10.19
N SER A 136 -6.04 -1.23 9.28
CA SER A 136 -5.54 -2.59 9.28
C SER A 136 -4.08 -2.68 8.85
N SER A 137 -3.29 -3.41 9.63
CA SER A 137 -1.91 -3.78 9.30
C SER A 137 -1.83 -4.99 8.36
N THR A 138 -2.96 -5.62 8.05
CA THR A 138 -3.06 -6.75 7.13
C THR A 138 -3.75 -6.31 5.85
N LEU A 139 -3.02 -6.41 4.74
CA LEU A 139 -3.58 -6.15 3.42
C LEU A 139 -3.90 -7.48 2.75
N MET A 140 -5.03 -7.51 2.07
CA MET A 140 -5.50 -8.68 1.33
C MET A 140 -5.83 -8.30 -0.10
N GLY A 141 -5.80 -9.27 -0.98
CA GLY A 141 -6.15 -9.06 -2.37
C GLY A 141 -5.79 -10.24 -3.25
N GLU A 142 -5.22 -9.94 -4.40
CA GLU A 142 -5.00 -10.88 -5.49
C GLU A 142 -3.59 -10.72 -6.08
N ASP A 143 -2.97 -11.84 -6.41
CA ASP A 143 -1.80 -11.96 -7.29
C ASP A 143 -2.28 -12.64 -8.57
N SER A 144 -2.37 -11.88 -9.66
CA SER A 144 -2.73 -12.42 -10.98
C SER A 144 -1.55 -12.34 -11.93
N THR A 145 -1.32 -13.41 -12.68
CA THR A 145 -0.35 -13.44 -13.76
C THR A 145 -1.03 -13.85 -15.06
N THR A 146 -0.90 -13.00 -16.08
CA THR A 146 -1.51 -13.19 -17.40
C THR A 146 -0.44 -13.29 -18.46
N GLY A 147 -0.51 -14.31 -19.31
CA GLY A 147 0.36 -14.41 -20.48
C GLY A 147 0.15 -13.26 -21.47
N VAL A 148 1.20 -12.88 -22.19
CA VAL A 148 1.09 -11.87 -23.24
C VAL A 148 0.51 -12.49 -24.51
N SER A 149 -0.61 -11.97 -25.01
CA SER A 149 -1.26 -12.48 -26.23
C SER A 149 -0.30 -12.45 -27.43
N GLY A 150 -0.25 -13.55 -28.19
CA GLY A 150 0.63 -13.70 -29.34
C GLY A 150 2.06 -14.16 -28.99
N SER A 151 2.48 -14.14 -27.72
CA SER A 151 3.85 -14.52 -27.34
C SER A 151 4.20 -15.98 -27.64
N CYS A 152 3.21 -16.89 -27.57
CA CYS A 152 3.35 -18.30 -27.94
C CYS A 152 2.78 -18.61 -29.34
N GLY A 153 2.73 -17.64 -30.26
CA GLY A 153 2.16 -17.81 -31.60
C GLY A 153 0.63 -18.05 -31.61
N SER A 154 -0.03 -17.80 -30.49
CA SER A 154 -1.47 -17.97 -30.29
C SER A 154 -2.02 -16.82 -29.44
N SER A 155 -3.29 -16.46 -29.67
CA SER A 155 -4.02 -15.50 -28.82
C SER A 155 -4.52 -16.09 -27.52
N ARG A 156 -4.45 -17.42 -27.37
CA ARG A 156 -4.77 -18.11 -26.11
C ARG A 156 -3.63 -17.92 -25.12
N VAL A 157 -3.96 -17.39 -23.95
CA VAL A 157 -3.01 -17.13 -22.87
C VAL A 157 -3.44 -17.87 -21.61
N LEU A 158 -2.47 -18.16 -20.73
CA LEU A 158 -2.73 -18.62 -19.38
C LEU A 158 -3.05 -17.42 -18.50
N PHE A 159 -4.09 -17.58 -17.68
CA PHE A 159 -4.45 -16.67 -16.63
C PHE A 159 -4.42 -17.42 -15.31
N ILE A 160 -3.49 -17.06 -14.42
CA ILE A 160 -3.40 -17.62 -13.07
C ILE A 160 -3.75 -16.52 -12.07
N THR A 161 -4.63 -16.83 -11.13
CA THR A 161 -5.02 -15.93 -10.04
C THR A 161 -4.87 -16.64 -8.70
N MET A 162 -4.20 -15.99 -7.75
CA MET A 162 -4.00 -16.47 -6.38
C MET A 162 -4.50 -15.44 -5.36
N PRO A 163 -5.13 -15.86 -4.25
CA PRO A 163 -5.34 -14.97 -3.12
C PRO A 163 -4.00 -14.47 -2.55
N PHE A 164 -3.93 -13.17 -2.27
CA PHE A 164 -2.72 -12.50 -1.82
C PHE A 164 -2.92 -11.89 -0.43
N LYS A 165 -1.88 -11.98 0.40
CA LYS A 165 -1.83 -11.36 1.72
C LYS A 165 -0.48 -10.68 1.94
N LEU A 166 -0.51 -9.46 2.45
CA LEU A 166 0.66 -8.69 2.81
C LEU A 166 0.56 -8.26 4.28
N VAL A 167 1.57 -8.59 5.07
CA VAL A 167 1.60 -8.30 6.51
C VAL A 167 2.87 -7.55 6.86
N LYS A 168 2.74 -6.43 7.57
CA LYS A 168 3.89 -5.65 8.05
C LYS A 168 4.66 -6.45 9.11
N THR A 169 5.99 -6.48 9.00
CA THR A 169 6.87 -7.25 9.90
C THR A 169 7.66 -6.40 10.90
N ALA A 170 7.82 -5.11 10.61
CA ALA A 170 8.48 -4.11 11.44
C ALA A 170 7.88 -2.73 11.13
#